data_AF-Q6L2K4-F1
#
_entry.id   AF-Q6L2K4-F1
#
_cell.length_a   1.000
_cell.length_b   1.000
_cell.length_c   1.000
_cell.angle_alpha   90.00
_cell.angle_beta   90.00
_cell.angle_gamma   90.00
#
_symmetry.space_group_name_H-M   'P 1'
#
loop_
_entity.id
_entity.type
_entity.pdbx_description
1 polymer ?
#
loop_
_entity_poly.entity_id
_entity_poly.type
_entity_poly.pdbx_seq_one_letter_code
_entity_poly.pdbx_strand_id
1 'polypeptide(L)'
;MLALWKFMIEKTLIKITILVLIFSLFLEISYKNILNYLIFLGIVYLSAAFYLLYKMSVKVDLNDDFLYIRNFFRSRQIKYKNIDEIFTNSGFLQRRFGLMSIYIITRSGNYLIKDIPDSERIFKEIEEKIRESRPQE
;
A
#
# COMPACT_ATOMS: atom_id res chain seq x y z
N MET A 1 -5.52 15.27 -2.53
CA MET A 1 -5.91 13.85 -2.34
C MET A 1 -5.89 13.04 -3.64
N LEU A 2 -6.61 13.42 -4.71
CA LEU A 2 -6.62 12.67 -5.99
C LEU A 2 -5.24 12.53 -6.66
N ALA A 3 -4.42 13.58 -6.64
CA ALA A 3 -3.05 13.55 -7.19
C ALA A 3 -2.12 12.55 -6.46
N LEU A 4 -2.36 12.33 -5.16
CA LEU A 4 -1.58 11.40 -4.34
C LEU A 4 -1.93 9.93 -4.66
N TRP A 5 -3.21 9.65 -4.93
CA TRP A 5 -3.65 8.32 -5.38
C TRP A 5 -3.18 7.98 -6.80
N LYS A 6 -3.01 8.99 -7.66
CA LYS A 6 -2.53 8.82 -9.04
C LYS A 6 -1.19 8.07 -9.08
N PHE A 7 -0.21 8.50 -8.30
CA PHE A 7 1.12 7.86 -8.28
C PHE A 7 1.07 6.41 -7.78
N MET A 8 0.22 6.12 -6.79
CA MET A 8 0.01 4.74 -6.32
C MET A 8 -0.62 3.85 -7.41
N ILE A 9 -1.60 4.39 -8.14
CA ILE A 9 -2.26 3.71 -9.25
C ILE A 9 -1.25 3.44 -10.37
N GLU A 10 -0.53 4.46 -10.83
CA GLU A 10 0.48 4.36 -11.87
C GLU A 10 1.55 3.31 -11.54
N LYS A 11 2.10 3.35 -10.33
CA LYS A 11 3.09 2.36 -9.88
C LYS A 11 2.53 0.93 -9.93
N THR A 12 1.29 0.75 -9.51
CA THR A 12 0.65 -0.57 -9.47
C THR A 12 0.36 -1.08 -10.88
N LEU A 13 -0.17 -0.22 -11.77
CA LEU A 13 -0.40 -0.55 -13.18
C LEU A 13 0.89 -0.92 -13.90
N ILE A 14 1.99 -0.20 -13.68
CA ILE A 14 3.29 -0.54 -14.27
C ILE A 14 3.71 -1.96 -13.88
N LYS A 15 3.58 -2.34 -12.59
CA LYS A 15 3.90 -3.70 -12.14
C LYS A 15 3.04 -4.76 -12.82
N ILE A 16 1.74 -4.50 -12.94
CA ILE A 16 0.81 -5.43 -13.58
C ILE A 16 1.11 -5.56 -15.06
N THR A 17 1.36 -4.45 -15.77
CA THR A 17 1.67 -4.47 -17.19
C THR A 17 2.98 -5.18 -17.48
N ILE A 18 4.01 -5.00 -16.65
CA ILE A 18 5.27 -5.76 -16.76
C ILE A 18 4.99 -7.26 -16.59
N LEU A 19 4.19 -7.64 -15.59
CA LEU A 19 3.82 -9.03 -15.34
C LEU A 19 3.06 -9.62 -16.54
N VAL A 20 2.05 -8.91 -17.04
CA VAL A 20 1.29 -9.30 -18.24
C VAL A 20 2.23 -9.49 -19.42
N LEU A 21 3.13 -8.53 -19.69
CA LEU A 21 4.07 -8.61 -20.80
C LEU A 21 4.95 -9.87 -20.70
N ILE A 22 5.48 -10.19 -19.52
CA ILE A 22 6.26 -11.41 -19.29
C ILE A 22 5.40 -12.64 -19.59
N PHE A 23 4.18 -12.73 -19.05
CA PHE A 23 3.29 -13.85 -19.30
C PHE A 23 2.87 -13.96 -20.78
N SER A 24 2.67 -12.84 -21.46
CA SER A 24 2.33 -12.80 -22.88
C SER A 24 3.40 -13.41 -23.77
N LEU A 25 4.68 -13.40 -23.36
CA LEU A 25 5.76 -14.07 -24.09
C LEU A 25 5.63 -15.61 -24.06
N PHE A 26 4.98 -16.15 -23.02
CA PHE A 26 4.75 -17.59 -22.84
C PHE A 26 3.38 -18.03 -23.38
N LEU A 27 2.52 -17.08 -23.76
CA LEU A 27 1.22 -17.37 -24.32
C LEU A 27 1.36 -17.49 -25.85
N GLU A 28 0.97 -18.62 -26.41
CA GLU A 28 0.90 -18.82 -27.87
C GLU A 28 -0.27 -18.01 -28.45
N ILE A 29 -0.05 -16.70 -28.65
CA ILE A 29 -1.03 -15.78 -29.18
C ILE A 29 -1.18 -16.01 -30.70
N SER A 30 -2.27 -16.67 -31.08
CA SER A 30 -2.66 -16.88 -32.48
C SER A 30 -4.08 -16.36 -32.73
N TYR A 31 -4.47 -16.21 -34.00
CA TYR A 31 -5.82 -15.75 -34.36
C TYR A 31 -6.93 -16.64 -33.79
N LYS A 32 -6.66 -17.94 -33.60
CA LYS A 32 -7.61 -18.89 -33.00
C LYS A 32 -7.76 -18.72 -31.48
N ASN A 33 -6.70 -18.26 -30.81
CA ASN A 33 -6.63 -18.13 -29.35
C ASN A 33 -6.76 -16.69 -28.86
N ILE A 34 -6.97 -15.73 -29.75
CA ILE A 34 -7.02 -14.30 -29.41
C ILE A 34 -8.13 -13.99 -28.40
N LEU A 35 -9.28 -14.67 -28.48
CA LEU A 35 -10.36 -14.52 -27.50
C LEU A 35 -9.93 -14.98 -26.11
N ASN A 36 -9.21 -16.11 -25.99
CA ASN A 36 -8.68 -16.59 -24.72
C ASN A 36 -7.67 -15.61 -24.12
N TYR A 37 -6.82 -15.02 -24.97
CA TYR A 37 -5.89 -13.98 -24.55
C TYR A 37 -6.60 -12.71 -24.06
N LEU A 38 -7.66 -12.27 -24.75
CA LEU A 38 -8.48 -11.14 -24.30
C LEU A 38 -9.20 -11.43 -22.98
N ILE A 39 -9.71 -12.65 -22.79
CA ILE A 39 -10.31 -13.08 -21.51
C ILE A 39 -9.26 -13.04 -20.40
N PHE A 40 -8.06 -13.57 -20.65
CA PHE A 40 -6.94 -13.51 -19.72
C PHE A 40 -6.61 -12.06 -19.32
N LEU A 41 -6.44 -11.16 -20.30
CA LEU A 41 -6.21 -9.75 -20.03
C LEU A 41 -7.36 -9.13 -19.22
N GLY A 42 -8.60 -9.42 -19.58
CA GLY A 42 -9.79 -8.97 -18.87
C GLY A 42 -9.76 -9.37 -17.40
N ILE A 43 -9.48 -10.64 -17.10
CA ILE A 43 -9.40 -11.16 -15.73
C ILE A 43 -8.26 -10.49 -14.96
N VAL A 44 -7.09 -10.32 -15.56
CA VAL A 44 -5.93 -9.72 -14.90
C VAL A 44 -6.20 -8.25 -14.55
N TYR A 45 -6.70 -7.47 -15.50
CA TYR A 45 -6.99 -6.05 -15.27
C TYR A 45 -8.21 -5.83 -14.37
N LEU A 46 -9.20 -6.72 -14.40
CA LEU A 46 -10.30 -6.71 -13.44
C LEU A 46 -9.81 -6.98 -12.01
N SER A 47 -8.96 -8.01 -11.84
CA SER A 47 -8.33 -8.32 -10.56
C SER A 47 -7.46 -7.15 -10.06
N ALA A 48 -6.73 -6.50 -10.96
CA ALA A 48 -5.97 -5.30 -10.67
C ALA A 48 -6.86 -4.14 -10.21
N ALA A 49 -8.01 -3.93 -10.84
CA ALA A 49 -8.97 -2.90 -10.44
C ALA A 49 -9.47 -3.15 -9.01
N PHE A 50 -9.86 -4.38 -8.67
CA PHE A 50 -10.25 -4.74 -7.30
C PHE A 50 -9.11 -4.52 -6.30
N TYR A 51 -7.89 -4.88 -6.66
CA TYR A 51 -6.72 -4.65 -5.82
C TYR A 51 -6.43 -3.15 -5.59
N LEU A 52 -6.60 -2.32 -6.62
CA LEU A 52 -6.47 -0.86 -6.51
C LEU A 52 -7.55 -0.28 -5.61
N LEU A 53 -8.81 -0.69 -5.77
CA LEU A 53 -9.92 -0.28 -4.91
C LEU A 53 -9.67 -0.65 -3.45
N TYR A 54 -9.16 -1.87 -3.21
CA TYR A 54 -8.76 -2.29 -1.87
C TYR A 54 -7.69 -1.37 -1.28
N LYS A 55 -6.63 -1.03 -2.04
CA LYS A 55 -5.62 -0.07 -1.58
C LYS A 55 -6.19 1.32 -1.31
N MET A 56 -7.08 1.79 -2.18
CA MET A 56 -7.75 3.08 -2.04
C MET A 56 -8.65 3.17 -0.81
N SER A 57 -9.11 2.03 -0.31
CA SER A 57 -9.90 1.97 0.91
C SER A 57 -9.07 2.14 2.19
N VAL A 58 -7.74 2.03 2.12
CA VAL A 58 -6.88 2.13 3.30
C VAL A 58 -6.84 3.59 3.75
N LYS A 59 -7.29 3.84 4.98
CA LYS A 59 -7.27 5.12 5.66
C LYS A 59 -6.46 5.00 6.94
N VAL A 60 -5.62 6.00 7.18
CA VAL A 60 -4.81 6.13 8.39
C VAL A 60 -5.28 7.39 9.07
N ASP A 61 -5.91 7.25 10.24
CA ASP A 61 -6.34 8.38 11.05
C ASP A 61 -5.47 8.44 12.31
N LEU A 62 -4.87 9.60 12.52
CA LEU A 62 -3.98 9.89 13.66
C LEU A 62 -4.76 10.69 14.69
N ASN A 63 -5.13 10.05 15.81
CA ASN A 63 -5.68 10.75 16.97
C ASN A 63 -4.58 11.01 18.01
N ASP A 64 -4.91 11.58 19.16
CA ASP A 64 -3.96 11.90 20.22
C ASP A 64 -3.34 10.65 20.86
N ASP A 65 -4.15 9.69 21.26
CA ASP A 65 -3.67 8.46 21.94
C ASP A 65 -3.57 7.22 21.04
N PHE A 66 -4.20 7.27 19.86
CA PHE A 66 -4.39 6.11 19.01
C PHE A 66 -4.10 6.37 17.53
N LEU A 67 -3.47 5.37 16.92
CA LEU A 67 -3.35 5.19 15.49
C LEU A 67 -4.48 4.27 15.01
N TYR A 68 -5.31 4.76 14.10
CA TYR A 68 -6.34 3.96 13.44
C TYR A 68 -5.90 3.59 12.03
N ILE A 69 -5.84 2.29 11.75
CA ILE A 69 -5.60 1.75 10.42
C ILE A 69 -6.90 1.08 9.98
N ARG A 70 -7.61 1.71 9.05
CA ARG A 70 -8.88 1.23 8.52
C ARG A 70 -8.71 0.82 7.08
N ASN A 71 -9.26 -0.34 6.72
CA ASN A 71 -9.51 -0.70 5.33
C ASN A 71 -10.97 -1.20 5.21
N PHE A 72 -11.40 -1.50 3.99
CA PHE A 72 -12.78 -1.93 3.72
C PHE A 72 -13.27 -3.12 4.57
N PHE A 73 -12.35 -3.99 5.03
CA PHE A 73 -12.70 -5.24 5.71
C PHE A 73 -12.33 -5.26 7.20
N ARG A 74 -11.42 -4.40 7.65
CA ARG A 74 -10.81 -4.43 8.98
C ARG A 74 -10.49 -3.02 9.44
N SER A 75 -10.88 -2.73 10.68
CA SER A 75 -10.41 -1.58 11.44
C SER A 75 -9.49 -2.08 12.55
N ARG A 76 -8.32 -1.47 12.68
CA ARG A 76 -7.37 -1.73 13.77
C ARG A 76 -7.08 -0.43 14.48
N GLN A 77 -7.10 -0.49 15.80
CA GLN A 77 -6.74 0.62 16.68
C GLN A 77 -5.50 0.21 17.46
N ILE A 78 -4.46 1.03 17.39
CA ILE A 78 -3.17 0.79 18.03
C ILE A 78 -2.88 1.98 18.94
N LYS A 79 -2.65 1.72 20.24
CA LYS A 79 -2.19 2.77 21.17
C LYS A 79 -0.74 3.10 20.87
N TYR A 80 -0.36 4.38 20.82
CA TYR A 80 1.04 4.77 20.54
C TYR A 80 2.02 4.18 21.56
N LYS A 81 1.63 4.13 22.84
CA LYS A 81 2.44 3.51 23.90
C LYS A 81 2.74 2.01 23.71
N ASN A 82 1.98 1.31 22.86
CA ASN A 82 2.17 -0.11 22.58
C ASN A 82 3.05 -0.33 21.34
N ILE A 83 3.48 0.74 20.66
CA ILE A 83 4.37 0.67 19.51
C ILE A 83 5.80 0.65 20.02
N ASP A 84 6.49 -0.46 19.75
CA ASP A 84 7.87 -0.67 20.17
C ASP A 84 8.81 0.02 19.18
N GLU A 85 8.59 -0.19 17.88
CA GLU A 85 9.41 0.35 16.80
C GLU A 85 8.59 0.70 15.56
N ILE A 86 9.03 1.74 14.84
CA ILE A 86 8.51 2.10 13.53
C ILE A 86 9.68 2.26 12.56
N PHE A 87 9.49 1.84 11.32
CA PHE A 87 10.47 2.11 10.26
C PHE A 87 9.80 2.19 8.90
N THR A 88 10.50 2.83 7.97
CA THR A 88 10.03 2.94 6.59
C THR A 88 10.80 1.99 5.67
N ASN A 89 10.13 1.52 4.64
CA ASN A 89 10.76 0.79 3.55
C ASN A 89 10.25 1.34 2.22
N SER A 90 11.16 1.58 1.28
CA SER A 90 10.83 2.02 -0.06
C SER A 90 11.69 1.30 -1.09
N GLY A 91 11.04 0.47 -1.91
CA GLY A 91 11.66 -0.17 -3.07
C GLY A 91 11.80 0.79 -4.26
N PHE A 92 12.49 0.34 -5.31
CA PHE A 92 12.85 1.18 -6.47
C PHE A 92 11.67 1.98 -7.06
N LEU A 93 10.58 1.29 -7.42
CA LEU A 93 9.40 1.96 -7.96
C LEU A 93 8.72 2.86 -6.93
N GLN A 94 8.71 2.50 -5.65
CA GLN A 94 8.12 3.35 -4.61
C GLN A 94 8.87 4.69 -4.50
N ARG A 95 10.21 4.65 -4.49
CA ARG A 95 11.05 5.87 -4.50
C ARG A 95 10.77 6.75 -5.71
N ARG A 96 10.67 6.17 -6.90
CA ARG A 96 10.38 6.91 -8.14
C ARG A 96 9.03 7.64 -8.09
N PHE A 97 8.05 7.10 -7.39
CA PHE A 97 6.71 7.65 -7.26
C PHE A 97 6.50 8.45 -5.96
N GLY A 98 7.55 8.69 -5.17
CA GLY A 98 7.43 9.40 -3.89
C GLY A 98 6.60 8.66 -2.82
N LEU A 99 6.56 7.33 -2.91
CA LEU A 99 5.80 6.47 -2.01
C LEU A 99 6.75 5.73 -1.07
N MET A 100 6.28 5.42 0.14
CA MET A 100 6.97 4.51 1.05
C MET A 100 5.95 3.62 1.76
N SER A 101 6.44 2.55 2.38
CA SER A 101 5.63 1.72 3.28
C SER A 101 6.12 1.91 4.70
N ILE A 102 5.19 2.02 5.64
CA ILE A 102 5.50 2.15 7.07
C ILE A 102 5.24 0.80 7.73
N TYR A 103 6.24 0.29 8.43
CA TYR A 103 6.15 -0.85 9.32
C TYR A 103 6.00 -0.36 10.74
N ILE A 104 5.05 -0.94 11.45
CA ILE A 104 4.74 -0.64 12.85
C ILE A 104 4.82 -1.95 13.60
N ILE A 105 5.79 -2.05 14.49
CA ILE A 105 5.99 -3.19 15.37
C ILE A 105 5.33 -2.87 16.71
N THR A 106 4.42 -3.74 17.14
CA THR A 106 3.82 -3.68 18.46
C THR A 106 3.99 -4.99 19.17
N ARG A 107 3.85 -4.97 20.50
CA ARG A 107 3.86 -6.18 21.34
C ARG A 107 2.84 -7.24 20.92
N SER A 108 1.75 -6.84 20.27
CA SER A 108 0.65 -7.72 19.86
C SER A 108 0.67 -8.10 18.38
N GLY A 109 1.59 -7.53 17.59
CA GLY A 109 1.75 -7.88 16.19
C GLY A 109 2.39 -6.80 15.33
N ASN A 110 2.62 -7.14 14.07
CA ASN A 110 3.26 -6.27 13.09
C ASN A 110 2.24 -5.77 12.09
N TYR A 111 2.26 -4.47 11.81
CA TYR A 111 1.36 -3.82 10.88
C TYR A 111 2.16 -3.17 9.76
N LEU A 112 1.69 -3.34 8.53
CA LEU A 112 2.32 -2.80 7.34
C LEU A 112 1.31 -1.96 6.58
N ILE A 113 1.59 -0.67 6.47
CA ILE A 113 0.83 0.25 5.65
C ILE A 113 1.63 0.49 4.37
N LYS A 114 1.11 0.01 3.24
CA LYS A 114 1.83 0.02 1.95
C LYS A 114 1.47 1.24 1.13
N ASP A 115 2.47 1.74 0.40
CA ASP A 115 2.28 2.74 -0.66
C ASP A 115 1.57 4.00 -0.18
N ILE A 116 1.97 4.47 1.01
CA ILE A 116 1.38 5.65 1.63
C ILE A 116 1.85 6.90 0.85
N PRO A 117 0.93 7.74 0.38
CA PRO A 117 1.28 9.07 -0.11
C PRO A 117 1.63 9.99 1.06
N ASP A 118 2.51 10.97 0.88
CA ASP A 118 2.98 11.82 2.00
C ASP A 118 3.62 11.01 3.14
N SER A 119 4.18 9.84 2.82
CA SER A 119 4.68 8.88 3.82
C SER A 119 5.70 9.46 4.80
N GLU A 120 6.52 10.44 4.39
CA GLU A 120 7.48 11.08 5.29
C GLU A 120 6.78 11.93 6.36
N ARG A 121 5.75 12.69 5.97
CA ARG A 121 4.95 13.49 6.90
C ARG A 121 4.21 12.59 7.89
N ILE A 122 3.52 11.57 7.39
CA ILE A 122 2.78 10.62 8.22
C ILE A 122 3.73 9.86 9.16
N PHE A 123 4.91 9.47 8.69
CA PHE A 123 5.90 8.82 9.55
C PHE A 123 6.36 9.73 10.68
N LYS A 124 6.70 11.00 10.39
CA LYS A 124 7.09 11.98 11.41
C LYS A 124 5.97 12.24 12.42
N GLU A 125 4.73 12.40 11.96
CA GLU A 125 3.57 12.59 12.84
C GLU A 125 3.35 11.38 13.77
N ILE A 126 3.55 10.14 13.28
CA ILE A 126 3.48 8.93 14.12
C ILE A 126 4.64 8.90 15.12
N GLU A 127 5.86 9.23 14.68
CA GLU A 127 7.06 9.24 15.52
C GLU A 127 6.94 10.24 16.68
N GLU A 128 6.45 11.44 16.38
CA GLU A 128 6.19 12.51 17.36
C GLU A 128 5.17 12.07 18.40
N LYS A 129 4.03 11.51 17.97
CA LYS A 129 3.00 10.98 18.89
C LYS A 129 3.49 9.82 19.75
N ILE A 130 4.35 8.96 19.21
CA ILE A 130 5.00 7.90 20.00
C ILE A 130 5.88 8.53 21.08
N ARG A 131 6.68 9.54 20.72
CA ARG A 131 7.57 10.24 21.65
C ARG A 131 6.80 10.94 22.77
N GLU A 132 5.69 11.61 22.46
CA GLU A 132 4.80 12.24 23.46
C GLU A 132 4.16 11.22 24.40
N SER A 133 3.83 10.03 23.89
CA SER A 133 3.19 8.97 24.67
C SER A 133 4.13 8.20 25.61
N ARG A 134 5.45 8.36 25.44
CA ARG A 134 6.47 7.75 26.31
C ARG A 134 6.84 8.74 27.42
N PRO A 135 6.76 8.35 28.70
CA PRO A 135 7.24 9.21 29.78
C PRO A 135 8.72 9.54 29.55
N GLN A 136 9.09 10.81 29.67
CA GLN A 136 10.50 11.22 29.72
C GLN A 136 11.05 10.71 31.05
N GLU A 137 11.93 9.71 30.99
CA GLU A 137 12.76 9.30 32.12
C GLU A 137 13.79 10.39 32.47
#